data_AF-A0A060Z094-F1
#
_entry.id   AF-A0A060Z094-F1
#
_cell.length_a   1.000
_cell.length_b   1.000
_cell.length_c   1.000
_cell.angle_alpha   90.00
_cell.angle_beta   90.00
_cell.angle_gamma   90.00
#
_symmetry.space_group_name_H-M   'P 1'
#
loop_
_entity.id
_entity.type
_entity.pdbx_description
1 polymer ?
#
loop_
_entity_poly.entity_id
_entity_poly.type
_entity_poly.pdbx_seq_one_letter_code
_entity_poly.pdbx_strand_id
1 'polypeptide(L)'
;MKMFSVSHKTAFVVDHCPYMAESCRQQVECDVLTKSRGQGMIPLAPVSKSLWTCAVECSMEYCRILYDVYPLRKLINYIVSDSEFHILNSWRQEDQSTHELMSALAAVGPPNPQEDPECCSVLHGLVAAVESLCKITEYQHEARTTLMDTADRVANRGRIICLTNAKR
;
A
#
# COMPACT_ATOMS: atom_id res chain seq x y z
N MET A 1 28.00 9.31 5.61
CA MET A 1 26.78 8.47 5.72
C MET A 1 26.23 8.22 4.32
N LYS A 2 25.80 7.01 3.96
CA LYS A 2 25.17 6.76 2.64
C LYS A 2 23.84 7.54 2.58
N MET A 3 23.79 8.59 1.78
CA MET A 3 22.67 9.55 1.70
C MET A 3 21.34 8.88 1.37
N PHE A 4 21.34 7.82 0.56
CA PHE A 4 20.16 7.05 0.18
C PHE A 4 20.32 5.57 0.57
N SER A 5 19.70 5.21 1.68
CA SER A 5 19.61 3.82 2.15
C SER A 5 18.39 3.11 1.55
N VAL A 6 18.25 1.81 1.83
CA VAL A 6 17.13 0.98 1.35
C VAL A 6 15.76 1.56 1.73
N SER A 7 15.66 2.29 2.86
CA SER A 7 14.40 2.89 3.30
C SER A 7 14.07 4.23 2.63
N HIS A 8 14.91 4.75 1.73
CA HIS A 8 14.58 5.98 0.99
C HIS A 8 13.38 5.79 0.08
N LYS A 9 13.30 4.64 -0.59
CA LYS A 9 12.22 4.25 -1.49
C LYS A 9 11.59 2.95 -1.01
N THR A 10 10.31 2.97 -0.73
CA THR A 10 9.54 1.78 -0.43
C THR A 10 8.38 1.69 -1.42
N ALA A 11 8.32 0.62 -2.20
CA ALA A 11 7.19 0.33 -3.07
C ALA A 11 6.27 -0.68 -2.37
N PHE A 12 5.02 -0.30 -2.12
CA PHE A 12 3.98 -1.25 -1.72
C PHE A 12 3.36 -1.87 -2.97
N VAL A 13 3.17 -3.18 -2.96
CA VAL A 13 2.41 -3.91 -3.97
C VAL A 13 1.32 -4.67 -3.22
N VAL A 14 0.07 -4.25 -3.39
CA VAL A 14 -1.08 -4.90 -2.79
C VAL A 14 -1.91 -5.56 -3.86
N ASP A 15 -2.10 -6.85 -3.68
CA ASP A 15 -2.88 -7.70 -4.56
C ASP A 15 -4.38 -7.38 -4.45
N HIS A 16 -5.04 -7.25 -5.59
CA HIS A 16 -6.47 -6.96 -5.74
C HIS A 16 -7.19 -8.03 -6.57
N CYS A 17 -6.58 -9.20 -6.75
CA CYS A 17 -7.23 -10.34 -7.40
C CYS A 17 -8.50 -10.79 -6.65
N PRO A 18 -9.44 -11.50 -7.31
CA PRO A 18 -10.72 -11.93 -6.74
C PRO A 18 -10.63 -12.64 -5.39
N TYR A 19 -9.61 -13.48 -5.19
CA TYR A 19 -9.40 -14.22 -3.94
C TYR A 19 -9.06 -13.33 -2.73
N MET A 20 -8.65 -12.08 -2.95
CA MET A 20 -8.42 -11.12 -1.87
C MET A 20 -9.74 -10.61 -1.26
N ALA A 21 -10.89 -10.86 -1.90
CA ALA A 21 -12.21 -10.61 -1.31
C ALA A 21 -12.61 -11.62 -0.22
N GLU A 22 -11.86 -12.72 -0.06
CA GLU A 22 -12.15 -13.73 0.96
C GLU A 22 -12.16 -13.13 2.37
N SER A 23 -13.07 -13.62 3.21
CA SER A 23 -13.12 -13.24 4.62
C SER A 23 -11.86 -13.68 5.36
N CYS A 24 -11.31 -12.78 6.18
CA CYS A 24 -10.23 -13.10 7.12
C CYS A 24 -10.69 -14.02 8.27
N ARG A 25 -12.00 -14.27 8.38
CA ARG A 25 -12.66 -15.10 9.41
C ARG A 25 -12.44 -14.62 10.84
N GLN A 26 -11.90 -13.42 11.02
CA GLN A 26 -11.82 -12.75 12.31
C GLN A 26 -13.05 -11.88 12.51
N GLN A 27 -13.88 -12.25 13.48
CA GLN A 27 -15.12 -11.56 13.80
C GLN A 27 -14.83 -10.20 14.44
N VAL A 28 -15.59 -9.19 13.99
CA VAL A 28 -15.61 -7.83 14.53
C VAL A 28 -17.02 -7.57 15.04
N GLU A 29 -17.12 -7.33 16.34
CA GLU A 29 -18.38 -6.94 16.97
C GLU A 29 -18.62 -5.45 16.76
N CYS A 30 -19.60 -5.14 15.90
CA CYS A 30 -20.00 -3.75 15.63
C CYS A 30 -21.15 -3.29 16.54
N ASP A 31 -21.79 -4.19 17.28
CA ASP A 31 -22.91 -3.87 18.17
C ASP A 31 -22.41 -3.50 19.58
N VAL A 32 -22.08 -2.23 19.78
CA VAL A 32 -21.50 -1.70 21.04
C VAL A 32 -22.56 -1.52 22.14
N LEU A 33 -23.85 -1.63 21.83
CA LEU A 33 -24.97 -1.28 22.74
C LEU A 33 -25.59 -2.50 23.46
N THR A 34 -24.80 -3.53 23.76
CA THR A 34 -25.30 -4.71 24.49
C THR A 34 -25.71 -4.41 25.94
N LYS A 35 -25.25 -3.30 26.54
CA LYS A 35 -25.52 -2.95 27.96
C LYS A 35 -26.76 -2.09 28.21
N SER A 36 -27.40 -1.51 27.18
CA SER A 36 -28.51 -0.56 27.33
C SER A 36 -29.80 -0.96 26.60
N ARG A 37 -29.84 -2.13 25.96
CA ARG A 37 -31.04 -2.61 25.26
C ARG A 37 -32.02 -3.28 26.23
N GLY A 38 -33.27 -2.82 26.21
CA GLY A 38 -34.37 -3.44 26.93
C GLY A 38 -34.60 -4.90 26.49
N GLN A 39 -35.29 -5.68 27.33
CA GLN A 39 -35.63 -7.08 27.03
C GLN A 39 -36.31 -7.18 25.65
N GLY A 40 -35.76 -8.00 24.74
CA GLY A 40 -36.39 -8.37 23.46
C GLY A 40 -35.68 -7.91 22.18
N MET A 41 -34.55 -7.18 22.24
CA MET A 41 -33.79 -6.83 21.03
C MET A 41 -32.73 -7.88 20.66
N ILE A 42 -32.71 -8.30 19.40
CA ILE A 42 -31.74 -9.23 18.82
C ILE A 42 -30.43 -8.47 18.50
N PRO A 43 -29.26 -8.93 18.97
CA PRO A 43 -27.96 -8.34 18.62
C PRO A 43 -27.67 -8.46 17.12
N LEU A 44 -26.94 -7.47 16.56
CA LEU A 44 -26.45 -7.59 15.18
C LEU A 44 -25.41 -8.71 15.07
N ALA A 45 -25.47 -9.48 13.98
CA ALA A 45 -24.48 -10.50 13.71
C ALA A 45 -23.09 -9.85 13.52
N PRO A 46 -22.01 -10.46 14.04
CA PRO A 46 -20.67 -9.96 13.81
C PRO A 46 -20.31 -10.04 12.33
N VAL A 47 -19.41 -9.16 11.90
CA VAL A 47 -18.91 -9.10 10.52
C VAL A 47 -17.43 -9.44 10.50
N SER A 48 -16.91 -9.84 9.34
CA SER A 48 -15.47 -10.03 9.14
C SER A 48 -15.00 -9.19 7.97
N LYS A 49 -13.75 -8.75 8.02
CA LYS A 49 -13.11 -8.01 6.93
C LYS A 49 -12.66 -8.97 5.83
N SER A 50 -12.45 -8.45 4.62
CA SER A 50 -11.77 -9.20 3.56
C SER A 50 -10.24 -9.20 3.78
N LEU A 51 -9.52 -10.12 3.14
CA LEU A 51 -8.05 -10.11 3.11
C LEU A 51 -7.51 -8.80 2.52
N TRP A 52 -8.15 -8.29 1.46
CA TRP A 52 -7.88 -6.98 0.87
C TRP A 52 -8.00 -5.86 1.91
N THR A 53 -9.11 -5.79 2.63
CA THR A 53 -9.33 -4.78 3.66
C THR A 53 -8.24 -4.86 4.73
N CYS A 54 -7.87 -6.06 5.18
CA CYS A 54 -6.78 -6.24 6.14
C CYS A 54 -5.42 -5.78 5.60
N ALA A 55 -5.12 -6.05 4.32
CA ALA A 55 -3.88 -5.63 3.68
C ALA A 55 -3.79 -4.11 3.52
N VAL A 56 -4.89 -3.47 3.13
CA VAL A 56 -4.97 -2.01 3.00
C VAL A 56 -4.87 -1.32 4.37
N GLU A 57 -5.56 -1.83 5.39
CA GLU A 57 -5.48 -1.23 6.74
C GLU A 57 -4.05 -1.27 7.29
N CYS A 58 -3.34 -2.40 7.15
CA CYS A 58 -2.00 -2.53 7.71
C CYS A 58 -0.95 -1.72 6.94
N SER A 59 -1.05 -1.63 5.61
CA SER A 59 -0.16 -0.81 4.80
C SER A 59 -0.41 0.70 5.02
N MET A 60 -1.66 1.12 5.19
CA MET A 60 -1.99 2.52 5.45
C MET A 60 -1.54 2.96 6.84
N GLU A 61 -1.66 2.09 7.85
CA GLU A 61 -1.11 2.39 9.18
C GLU A 61 0.42 2.47 9.16
N TYR A 62 1.09 1.62 8.36
CA TYR A 62 2.53 1.74 8.12
C TYR A 62 2.86 3.11 7.52
N CYS A 63 2.14 3.56 6.49
CA CYS A 63 2.34 4.86 5.86
C CYS A 63 2.12 6.01 6.84
N ARG A 64 1.06 5.95 7.66
CA ARG A 64 0.77 6.97 8.68
C ARG A 64 1.92 7.12 9.66
N ILE A 65 2.37 6.02 10.25
CA ILE A 65 3.50 6.02 11.20
C ILE A 65 4.77 6.52 10.52
N LEU A 66 5.03 6.08 9.28
CA LEU A 66 6.21 6.51 8.54
C LEU A 66 6.21 8.02 8.31
N TYR A 67 5.10 8.61 7.87
CA TYR A 67 5.00 10.04 7.60
C TYR A 67 5.04 10.88 8.88
N ASP A 68 4.46 10.39 9.98
CA ASP A 68 4.53 11.07 11.28
C ASP A 68 5.97 11.12 11.83
N VAL A 69 6.74 10.02 11.69
CA VAL A 69 8.12 9.93 12.21
C VAL A 69 9.14 10.53 11.24
N TYR A 70 8.93 10.35 9.95
CA TYR A 70 9.83 10.77 8.88
C TYR A 70 9.07 11.57 7.82
N PRO A 71 8.78 12.85 8.08
CA PRO A 71 7.98 13.68 7.18
C PRO A 71 8.64 13.91 5.82
N LEU A 72 9.96 13.71 5.70
CA LEU A 72 10.73 13.94 4.47
C LEU A 72 11.67 12.77 4.17
N ARG A 73 12.04 12.62 2.89
CA ARG A 73 13.08 11.70 2.38
C ARG A 73 12.81 10.20 2.58
N LYS A 74 11.66 9.82 3.14
CA LYS A 74 11.15 8.44 3.21
C LYS A 74 9.90 8.36 2.36
N LEU A 75 10.08 7.94 1.11
CA LEU A 75 9.05 7.99 0.11
C LEU A 75 8.42 6.62 -0.08
N ILE A 76 7.12 6.62 -0.35
CA ILE A 76 6.30 5.47 -0.64
C ILE A 76 5.75 5.59 -2.06
N ASN A 77 5.81 4.49 -2.81
CA ASN A 77 5.06 4.33 -4.04
C ASN A 77 4.07 3.18 -3.87
N TYR A 78 2.77 3.48 -3.91
CA TYR A 78 1.72 2.53 -3.60
C TYR A 78 1.12 1.97 -4.90
N ILE A 79 1.17 0.66 -5.06
CA ILE A 79 0.77 -0.04 -6.28
C ILE A 79 -0.28 -1.09 -5.92
N VAL A 80 -1.38 -1.08 -6.65
CA VAL A 80 -2.41 -2.12 -6.61
C VAL A 80 -2.27 -3.00 -7.86
N SER A 81 -2.46 -4.31 -7.72
CA SER A 81 -2.26 -5.26 -8.83
C SER A 81 -3.43 -6.23 -8.95
N ASP A 82 -4.04 -6.26 -10.12
CA ASP A 82 -5.18 -7.11 -10.49
C ASP A 82 -4.92 -7.70 -11.89
N SER A 83 -5.82 -7.49 -12.85
CA SER A 83 -5.59 -7.77 -14.28
C SER A 83 -4.54 -6.85 -14.91
N GLU A 84 -4.28 -5.71 -14.29
CA GLU A 84 -3.17 -4.81 -14.59
C GLU A 84 -2.52 -4.27 -13.30
N PHE A 85 -1.81 -3.15 -13.39
CA PHE A 85 -1.27 -2.48 -12.21
C PHE A 85 -1.71 -1.01 -12.15
N HIS A 86 -1.96 -0.53 -10.94
CA HIS A 86 -2.41 0.83 -10.67
C HIS A 86 -1.44 1.50 -9.70
N ILE A 87 -0.65 2.46 -10.18
CA ILE A 87 0.23 3.28 -9.34
C ILE A 87 -0.58 4.45 -8.79
N LEU A 88 -0.77 4.50 -7.47
CA LEU A 88 -1.71 5.45 -6.83
C LEU A 88 -1.09 6.82 -6.50
N ASN A 89 0.24 6.92 -6.47
CA ASN A 89 0.96 8.14 -6.15
C ASN A 89 2.35 8.13 -6.81
N SER A 90 3.15 9.20 -6.71
CA SER A 90 4.53 9.22 -7.24
C SER A 90 5.60 9.32 -6.16
N TRP A 91 6.85 9.50 -6.59
CA TRP A 91 7.99 9.75 -5.70
C TRP A 91 8.13 11.22 -5.26
N ARG A 92 7.17 12.10 -5.64
CA ARG A 92 7.17 13.49 -5.17
C ARG A 92 6.78 13.57 -3.71
N GLN A 93 7.35 14.54 -3.00
CA GLN A 93 7.05 14.74 -1.59
C GLN A 93 5.59 15.22 -1.37
N GLU A 94 5.03 15.95 -2.33
CA GLU A 94 3.63 16.40 -2.31
C GLU A 94 2.63 15.22 -2.34
N ASP A 95 2.98 14.15 -3.03
CA ASP A 95 2.16 12.93 -3.16
C ASP A 95 2.25 11.98 -1.94
N GLN A 96 2.98 12.37 -0.89
CA GLN A 96 3.17 11.55 0.32
C GLN A 96 2.06 11.82 1.34
N SER A 97 0.81 11.60 0.92
CA SER A 97 -0.39 11.91 1.69
C SER A 97 -1.23 10.66 1.92
N THR A 98 -1.51 10.34 3.18
CA THR A 98 -2.44 9.24 3.50
C THR A 98 -3.86 9.54 3.05
N HIS A 99 -4.27 10.81 3.07
CA HIS A 99 -5.59 11.22 2.60
C HIS A 99 -5.77 10.95 1.10
N GLU A 100 -4.79 11.33 0.28
CA GLU A 100 -4.84 11.11 -1.17
C GLU A 100 -4.76 9.61 -1.51
N LEU A 101 -3.88 8.86 -0.82
CA LEU A 101 -3.81 7.41 -0.96
C LEU A 101 -5.15 6.73 -0.60
N MET A 102 -5.80 7.15 0.49
CA MET A 102 -7.12 6.62 0.87
C MET A 102 -8.18 6.95 -0.18
N SER A 103 -8.15 8.16 -0.76
CA SER A 103 -9.05 8.54 -1.84
C SER A 103 -8.83 7.68 -3.09
N ALA A 104 -7.58 7.41 -3.46
CA ALA A 104 -7.22 6.56 -4.59
C ALA A 104 -7.65 5.10 -4.35
N LEU A 105 -7.42 4.57 -3.14
CA LEU A 105 -7.86 3.22 -2.75
C LEU A 105 -9.39 3.09 -2.73
N ALA A 106 -10.11 4.14 -2.32
CA ALA A 106 -11.57 4.17 -2.37
C ALA A 106 -12.09 4.17 -3.82
N ALA A 107 -11.37 4.82 -4.75
CA ALA A 107 -11.71 4.79 -6.17
C ALA A 107 -11.45 3.42 -6.82
N VAL A 108 -10.40 2.70 -6.38
CA VAL A 108 -10.14 1.30 -6.78
C VAL A 108 -11.22 0.36 -6.25
N GLY A 109 -11.67 0.55 -4.99
CA GLY A 109 -12.72 -0.25 -4.39
C GLY A 109 -12.27 -1.65 -3.94
N PRO A 110 -13.19 -2.53 -3.51
CA PRO A 110 -12.87 -3.91 -3.14
C PRO A 110 -12.66 -4.81 -4.36
N PRO A 111 -11.89 -5.91 -4.25
CA PRO A 111 -11.77 -6.90 -5.31
C PRO A 111 -13.12 -7.48 -5.70
N ASN A 112 -13.34 -7.72 -6.99
CA ASN A 112 -14.56 -8.36 -7.48
C ASN A 112 -14.45 -9.89 -7.37
N PRO A 113 -15.25 -10.57 -6.53
CA PRO A 113 -15.18 -12.03 -6.38
C PRO A 113 -15.58 -12.80 -7.66
N GLN A 114 -16.22 -12.14 -8.62
CA GLN A 114 -16.74 -12.74 -9.86
C GLN A 114 -15.84 -12.46 -11.09
N GLU A 115 -14.76 -11.72 -10.93
CA GLU A 115 -13.81 -11.47 -12.01
C GLU A 115 -12.98 -12.74 -12.29
N ASP A 116 -12.55 -12.89 -13.55
CA ASP A 116 -11.80 -14.05 -14.01
C ASP A 116 -10.40 -14.10 -13.37
N PRO A 117 -10.11 -15.08 -12.50
CA PRO A 117 -8.82 -15.15 -11.82
C PRO A 117 -7.64 -15.45 -12.75
N GLU A 118 -7.86 -15.97 -13.97
CA GLU A 118 -6.78 -16.29 -14.90
C GLU A 118 -6.12 -15.02 -15.48
N CYS A 119 -6.87 -13.92 -15.53
CA CYS A 119 -6.37 -12.63 -16.00
C CYS A 119 -5.66 -11.84 -14.89
N CYS A 120 -5.85 -12.18 -13.62
CA CYS A 120 -5.37 -11.40 -12.48
C CYS A 120 -4.09 -11.97 -11.87
N SER A 121 -3.10 -11.11 -11.60
CA SER A 121 -1.85 -11.52 -10.97
C SER A 121 -1.17 -10.37 -10.25
N VAL A 122 -0.62 -10.66 -9.06
CA VAL A 122 0.26 -9.73 -8.32
C VAL A 122 1.56 -9.42 -9.07
N LEU A 123 1.92 -10.22 -10.08
CA LEU A 123 3.14 -10.03 -10.87
C LEU A 123 3.14 -8.71 -11.64
N HIS A 124 1.97 -8.22 -12.08
CA HIS A 124 1.88 -6.93 -12.77
C HIS A 124 2.42 -5.79 -11.90
N GLY A 125 1.98 -5.73 -10.64
CA GLY A 125 2.44 -4.76 -9.66
C GLY A 125 3.90 -4.95 -9.24
N LEU A 126 4.39 -6.19 -9.18
CA LEU A 126 5.81 -6.45 -8.88
C LEU A 126 6.74 -5.93 -9.99
N VAL A 127 6.37 -6.13 -11.26
CA VAL A 127 7.10 -5.56 -12.40
C VAL A 127 7.09 -4.03 -12.32
N ALA A 128 5.91 -3.43 -12.10
CA ALA A 128 5.76 -1.99 -11.94
C ALA A 128 6.56 -1.42 -10.76
N ALA A 129 6.68 -2.16 -9.64
CA ALA A 129 7.48 -1.78 -8.50
C ALA A 129 8.98 -1.74 -8.83
N VAL A 130 9.49 -2.74 -9.55
CA VAL A 130 10.89 -2.77 -10.00
C VAL A 130 11.18 -1.59 -10.93
N GLU A 131 10.30 -1.31 -11.88
CA GLU A 131 10.41 -0.15 -12.77
C GLU A 131 10.34 1.17 -12.01
N SER A 132 9.43 1.28 -11.04
CA SER A 132 9.28 2.47 -10.21
C SER A 132 10.53 2.75 -9.37
N LEU A 133 11.18 1.72 -8.82
CA LEU A 133 12.43 1.86 -8.08
C LEU A 133 13.59 2.41 -8.94
N CYS A 134 13.55 2.20 -10.25
CA CYS A 134 14.51 2.76 -11.20
C CYS A 134 14.28 4.26 -11.48
N LYS A 135 13.09 4.81 -11.23
CA LYS A 135 12.78 6.24 -11.42
C LYS A 135 13.51 7.10 -10.40
N ILE A 136 14.06 8.24 -10.79
CA ILE A 136 14.78 9.15 -9.88
C ILE A 136 13.80 9.91 -8.96
N THR A 137 14.15 10.10 -7.70
CA THR A 137 13.39 10.98 -6.78
C THR A 137 13.91 12.41 -6.87
N GLU A 138 13.13 13.39 -6.42
CA GLU A 138 13.56 14.80 -6.36
C GLU A 138 14.83 14.96 -5.52
N TYR A 139 14.91 14.26 -4.38
CA TYR A 139 16.09 14.25 -3.51
C TYR A 139 17.32 13.63 -4.19
N GLN A 140 17.15 12.53 -4.94
CA GLN A 140 18.25 11.93 -5.69
C GLN A 140 18.69 12.81 -6.85
N HIS A 141 17.75 13.50 -7.49
CA HIS A 141 18.03 14.46 -8.55
C HIS A 141 18.84 15.64 -8.03
N GLU A 142 18.38 16.27 -6.94
CA GLU A 142 19.08 17.34 -6.24
C GLU A 142 20.52 16.92 -5.87
N ALA A 143 20.67 15.77 -5.20
CA ALA A 143 21.98 15.25 -4.83
C ALA A 143 22.92 15.06 -6.03
N ARG A 144 22.38 14.54 -7.15
CA ARG A 144 23.15 14.35 -8.38
C ARG A 144 23.61 15.68 -8.98
N THR A 145 22.78 16.71 -8.93
CA THR A 145 23.12 18.04 -9.45
C THR A 145 24.07 18.81 -8.55
N THR A 146 23.99 18.64 -7.23
CA THR A 146 24.89 19.32 -6.28
C THR A 146 26.30 18.71 -6.26
N LEU A 147 26.45 17.42 -6.59
CA LEU A 147 27.72 16.70 -6.59
C LEU A 147 28.53 16.84 -7.90
N MET A 148 28.24 17.82 -8.78
CA MET A 148 28.96 17.93 -10.07
C MET A 148 30.49 18.09 -9.93
N ASP A 149 31.01 18.50 -8.77
CA ASP A 149 32.45 18.62 -8.49
C ASP A 149 33.11 17.38 -7.86
N THR A 150 32.32 16.39 -7.41
CA THR A 150 32.83 15.12 -6.85
C THR A 150 32.09 13.96 -7.49
N ALA A 151 32.81 13.09 -8.22
CA ALA A 151 32.27 11.96 -8.99
C ALA A 151 31.68 10.82 -8.11
N ASP A 152 31.01 11.15 -7.01
CA ASP A 152 30.37 10.20 -6.13
C ASP A 152 29.03 9.74 -6.74
N ARG A 153 28.95 8.42 -6.98
CA ARG A 153 27.75 7.78 -7.52
C ARG A 153 26.61 7.90 -6.49
N VAL A 154 25.51 8.55 -6.89
CA VAL A 154 24.27 8.58 -6.11
C VAL A 154 23.70 7.16 -6.00
N ALA A 155 23.59 6.65 -4.78
CA ALA A 155 23.05 5.31 -4.55
C ALA A 155 21.54 5.26 -4.86
N ASN A 156 21.12 4.26 -5.65
CA ASN A 156 19.72 3.93 -5.86
C ASN A 156 19.40 2.59 -5.20
N ARG A 157 18.72 2.63 -4.05
CA ARG A 157 18.30 1.45 -3.29
C ARG A 157 16.84 1.64 -2.90
N GLY A 158 16.12 0.53 -2.75
CA GLY A 158 14.75 0.54 -2.30
C GLY A 158 14.32 -0.82 -1.77
N ARG A 159 13.08 -0.87 -1.28
CA ARG A 159 12.41 -2.08 -0.80
C ARG A 159 11.07 -2.23 -1.51
N ILE A 160 10.69 -3.46 -1.79
CA ILE A 160 9.33 -3.82 -2.21
C ILE A 160 8.68 -4.55 -1.03
N ILE A 161 7.48 -4.12 -0.62
CA ILE A 161 6.64 -4.83 0.35
C ILE A 161 5.41 -5.33 -0.41
N CYS A 162 5.32 -6.64 -0.57
CA CYS A 162 4.24 -7.30 -1.33
C CYS A 162 3.25 -7.95 -0.35
N LEU A 163 1.96 -7.64 -0.49
CA LEU A 163 0.86 -8.22 0.29
C LEU A 163 -0.07 -8.97 -0.67
N THR A 164 -0.10 -10.29 -0.57
CA THR A 164 -0.86 -11.21 -1.46
C THR A 164 -1.24 -12.48 -0.70
N ASN A 165 -2.19 -13.24 -1.26
CA ASN A 165 -2.52 -14.58 -0.80
C ASN A 165 -1.91 -15.63 -1.74
N ALA A 166 -0.69 -16.09 -1.41
CA ALA A 166 0.02 -17.08 -2.22
C ALA A 166 -0.59 -18.49 -2.05
N LYS A 167 -0.82 -19.19 -3.16
CA LYS A 167 -1.14 -20.62 -3.14
C LYS A 167 0.04 -21.40 -2.54
N ARG A 168 -0.25 -22.27 -1.57
CA ARG A 168 0.74 -23.19 -0.98
C ARG A 168 1.01 -24.38 -1.89
#